data_AF-A0A498CE91-F1
#
_entry.id   AF-A0A498CE91-F1
#
_cell.length_a   1.000
_cell.length_b   1.000
_cell.length_c   1.000
_cell.angle_alpha   90.00
_cell.angle_beta   90.00
_cell.angle_gamma   90.00
#
_symmetry.space_group_name_H-M   'P 1'
#
loop_
_entity.id
_entity.type
_entity.pdbx_description
1 polymer ?
#
loop_
_entity_poly.entity_id
_entity_poly.type
_entity_poly.pdbx_seq_one_letter_code
_entity_poly.pdbx_strand_id
1 'polypeptide(L)' 'MIDIQHLRLQLPEGYAGRAPRIVRLLARALADAPVAGPADLARLQVGPVALPAGASDRQAAESIARAIRARLPGAE' A
#
# COMPACT_ATOMS: atom_id res chain seq x y z
N MET A 1 8.98 9.16 9.76
CA MET A 1 7.54 8.93 10.07
C MET A 1 6.77 9.23 8.80
N ILE A 2 6.04 8.25 8.26
CA ILE A 2 5.13 8.47 7.12
C ILE A 2 3.78 8.87 7.69
N ASP A 3 3.22 9.97 7.18
CA ASP A 3 1.82 10.33 7.38
C ASP A 3 1.10 10.26 6.01
N ILE A 4 0.03 9.45 5.94
CA ILE A 4 -0.79 9.33 4.73
C ILE A 4 -2.22 9.71 5.10
N GLN A 5 -2.59 10.96 4.80
CA GLN A 5 -3.94 11.45 5.08
C GLN A 5 -4.99 10.83 4.15
N HIS A 6 -4.65 10.62 2.87
CA HIS A 6 -5.56 10.04 1.88
C HIS A 6 -4.85 9.06 0.95
N LEU A 7 -5.26 7.79 1.02
CA LEU A 7 -4.81 6.72 0.13
C LEU A 7 -5.95 6.31 -0.82
N ARG A 8 -5.75 6.51 -2.12
CA ARG A 8 -6.65 5.93 -3.14
C ARG A 8 -5.99 4.69 -3.73
N LEU A 9 -6.73 3.58 -3.68
CA LEU A 9 -6.33 2.27 -4.14
C LEU A 9 -7.35 1.76 -5.16
N GLN A 10 -6.87 1.36 -6.34
CA GLN A 10 -7.66 0.62 -7.31
C GLN A 10 -7.34 -0.87 -7.16
N LEU A 11 -8.30 -1.64 -6.66
CA LEU A 11 -8.21 -3.08 -6.51
C LEU A 11 -8.98 -3.78 -7.65
N PRO A 12 -8.49 -4.94 -8.13
CA PRO A 12 -9.21 -5.72 -9.15
C PRO A 12 -10.53 -6.28 -8.62
N GLU A 13 -11.45 -6.56 -9.54
CA GLU A 13 -12.74 -7.17 -9.25
C GLU A 13 -12.54 -8.52 -8.53
N GLY A 14 -13.26 -8.73 -7.40
CA GLY A 14 -13.07 -9.87 -6.50
C GLY A 14 -12.37 -9.56 -5.18
N TYR A 15 -11.71 -8.41 -5.06
CA TYR A 15 -11.08 -7.93 -3.83
C TYR A 15 -11.90 -6.91 -3.04
N ALA A 16 -13.04 -6.45 -3.57
CA ALA A 16 -13.90 -5.46 -2.92
C ALA A 16 -14.31 -5.87 -1.49
N GLY A 17 -14.71 -7.13 -1.27
CA GLY A 17 -15.05 -7.64 0.06
C GLY A 17 -13.86 -7.82 1.00
N ARG A 18 -12.64 -7.87 0.47
CA ARG A 18 -11.39 -8.05 1.23
C ARG A 18 -10.62 -6.74 1.41
N ALA A 19 -11.02 -5.68 0.72
CA ALA A 19 -10.43 -4.35 0.75
C ALA A 19 -10.13 -3.84 2.18
N PRO A 20 -11.07 -3.86 3.15
CA PRO A 20 -10.78 -3.36 4.50
C PRO A 20 -9.69 -4.17 5.22
N ARG A 21 -9.60 -5.49 4.96
CA ARG A 21 -8.59 -6.36 5.56
C ARG A 21 -7.20 -6.11 4.96
N ILE A 22 -7.15 -5.93 3.65
CA ILE A 22 -5.94 -5.57 2.90
C ILE A 22 -5.43 -4.20 3.35
N VAL A 23 -6.31 -3.21 3.51
CA VAL A 23 -5.93 -1.87 4.01
C VAL A 23 -5.34 -1.93 5.41
N ARG A 24 -5.90 -2.73 6.33
CA ARG A 24 -5.32 -2.91 7.69
C ARG A 24 -3.93 -3.55 7.64
N LEU A 25 -3.75 -4.57 6.81
CA LEU A 25 -2.45 -5.24 6.64
C LEU A 25 -1.42 -4.31 5.98
N LEU A 26 -1.87 -3.51 5.01
CA LEU A 26 -1.06 -2.51 4.33
C LEU A 26 -0.59 -1.42 5.30
N ALA A 27 -1.49 -0.84 6.10
CA ALA A 27 -1.15 0.16 7.09
C ALA A 27 -0.09 -0.37 8.07
N ARG A 28 -0.21 -1.65 8.48
CA ARG A 28 0.77 -2.29 9.35
C ARG A 28 2.12 -2.51 8.66
N ALA A 29 2.13 -2.90 7.40
CA ALA A 29 3.37 -3.07 6.62
C ALA A 29 4.09 -1.74 6.32
N LEU A 30 3.33 -0.65 6.19
CA LEU A 30 3.87 0.70 6.02
C LEU A 30 4.36 1.30 7.35
N ALA A 31 3.69 1.02 8.46
CA ALA A 31 4.14 1.44 9.80
C ALA A 31 5.49 0.81 10.19
N ASP A 32 5.73 -0.43 9.76
CA ASP A 32 6.98 -1.16 9.98
C ASP A 32 8.09 -0.76 8.98
N ALA A 33 7.79 0.10 8.00
CA ALA A 33 8.74 0.46 6.97
C ALA A 33 9.79 1.47 7.46
N PRO A 34 11.09 1.19 7.25
CA PRO A 34 12.09 2.23 7.31
C PRO A 34 11.87 3.15 6.11
N VAL A 35 11.70 4.43 6.40
CA VAL A 35 11.45 5.50 5.43
C VAL A 35 12.49 6.54 5.73
N ALA A 36 13.35 6.83 4.74
CA ALA A 36 14.35 7.86 4.90
C ALA A 36 13.68 9.24 4.79
N GLY A 37 13.11 9.68 5.90
CA GLY A 37 12.57 11.02 6.09
C GLY A 37 11.05 11.10 6.26
N PRO A 38 10.55 12.28 6.66
CA PRO A 38 9.13 12.57 6.67
C PRO A 38 8.63 12.70 5.22
N ALA A 39 7.80 11.76 4.79
CA ALA A 39 7.08 11.84 3.53
C ALA A 39 5.66 12.32 3.85
N ASP A 40 5.40 13.61 3.66
CA ASP A 40 4.03 14.15 3.66
C ASP A 40 3.41 13.87 2.30
N LEU A 41 2.64 12.78 2.24
CA LEU A 41 1.90 12.41 1.05
C LEU A 41 0.44 12.82 1.24
N ALA A 42 0.17 14.11 1.08
CA ALA A 42 -1.18 14.66 1.11
C ALA A 42 -2.16 13.88 0.20
N ARG A 43 -1.65 13.27 -0.89
CA ARG A 43 -2.43 12.37 -1.73
C ARG A 43 -1.54 11.33 -2.43
N LEU A 44 -1.39 10.15 -1.83
CA LEU A 44 -0.75 9.03 -2.51
C LEU A 44 -1.78 8.29 -3.37
N GLN A 45 -1.58 8.34 -4.69
CA GLN A 45 -2.33 7.53 -5.64
C GLN A 45 -1.48 6.34 -6.06
N VAL A 46 -1.90 5.16 -5.61
CA VAL A 46 -1.34 3.90 -6.10
C VAL A 46 -2.16 3.53 -7.31
N GLY A 47 -1.51 3.49 -8.48
CA GLY A 47 -2.14 3.04 -9.73
C GLY A 47 -2.63 1.59 -9.62
N PRO A 48 -3.21 1.04 -10.69
CA PRO A 48 -3.69 -0.34 -10.69
C PRO A 48 -2.55 -1.28 -10.28
N VAL A 49 -2.70 -1.92 -9.12
CA VAL A 49 -1.73 -2.91 -8.64
C VAL A 49 -2.09 -4.25 -9.26
N ALA A 50 -1.19 -4.78 -10.07
CA ALA A 50 -1.30 -6.14 -10.58
C ALA A 50 -1.18 -7.10 -9.40
N LEU A 51 -2.31 -7.65 -8.96
CA LEU A 51 -2.36 -8.69 -7.94
C LEU A 51 -2.51 -10.05 -8.63
N PRO A 52 -1.71 -11.06 -8.25
CA PRO A 52 -1.89 -12.41 -8.78
C PRO A 52 -3.30 -12.93 -8.45
N ALA A 53 -3.91 -13.64 -9.40
CA ALA A 53 -5.20 -14.28 -9.17
C ALA A 53 -5.09 -15.27 -8.00
N GLY A 54 -5.94 -15.10 -6.99
CA GLY A 54 -5.91 -15.93 -5.78
C GLY A 54 -4.88 -15.49 -4.73
N ALA A 55 -4.21 -14.34 -4.90
CA ALA A 55 -3.33 -13.81 -3.88
C ALA A 55 -4.09 -13.62 -2.55
N SER A 56 -3.47 -14.08 -1.46
CA SER A 56 -4.00 -13.88 -0.11
C SER A 56 -3.99 -12.39 0.26
N ASP A 57 -4.84 -11.99 1.21
CA ASP A 57 -4.94 -10.59 1.64
C ASP A 57 -3.57 -10.01 2.07
N ARG A 58 -2.74 -10.86 2.68
CA ARG A 58 -1.36 -10.53 3.07
C ARG A 58 -0.45 -10.29 1.87
N GLN A 59 -0.47 -11.16 0.87
CA GLN A 59 0.32 -11.01 -0.35
C GLN A 59 -0.10 -9.76 -1.14
N ALA A 60 -1.41 -9.46 -1.16
CA ALA A 60 -1.93 -8.24 -1.75
C ALA A 60 -1.41 -7.01 -1.01
N ALA A 61 -1.51 -6.98 0.32
CA ALA A 61 -1.00 -5.89 1.14
C ALA A 61 0.51 -5.69 0.98
N GLU A 62 1.31 -6.75 0.96
CA GLU A 62 2.76 -6.67 0.77
C GLU A 62 3.14 -6.16 -0.63
N SER A 63 2.42 -6.58 -1.69
CA SER A 63 2.65 -6.10 -3.05
C SER A 63 2.33 -4.61 -3.18
N ILE A 64 1.21 -4.17 -2.60
CA ILE A 64 0.82 -2.76 -2.56
C ILE A 64 1.83 -1.96 -1.74
N ALA A 65 2.26 -2.45 -0.56
CA ALA A 65 3.25 -1.79 0.28
C ALA A 65 4.58 -1.59 -0.46
N ARG A 66 5.02 -2.61 -1.22
CA ARG A 66 6.23 -2.52 -2.04
C ARG A 66 6.09 -1.49 -3.15
N ALA A 67 4.94 -1.43 -3.83
CA ALA A 67 4.66 -0.43 -4.85
C ALA A 67 4.63 1.00 -4.28
N ILE A 68 4.10 1.18 -3.07
CA ILE A 68 4.11 2.45 -2.35
C ILE A 68 5.54 2.84 -1.97
N ARG A 69 6.31 1.92 -1.38
CA ARG A 69 7.73 2.13 -1.03
C ARG A 69 8.57 2.55 -2.23
N ALA A 70 8.37 1.93 -3.39
CA ALA A 70 9.06 2.31 -4.62
C ALA A 70 8.73 3.74 -5.09
N ARG A 71 7.65 4.35 -4.62
CA ARG A 71 7.28 5.75 -4.90
C ARG A 71 7.62 6.71 -3.76
N LEU A 72 8.03 6.19 -2.61
CA LEU A 72 8.46 7.01 -1.48
C LEU A 72 9.91 7.45 -1.74
N PRO A 73 10.24 8.75 -1.61
CA PRO A 73 11.62 9.21 -1.70
C PRO A 73 12.43 8.59 -0.55
N GLY A 74 13.62 8.07 -0.85
CA GLY A 74 14.56 7.54 0.14
C GLY A 74 14.56 6.01 0.35
N ALA A 75 14.08 5.24 -0.63
CA ALA A 75 14.29 3.79 -0.70
C ALA A 75 15.59 3.48 -1.46
N GLU A 76 16.73 3.85 -0.89
CA GLU A 76 18.08 3.39 -1.31
C GLU A 76 18.76 2.67 -0.14
#